data_AF-A0A9E3MRV8-F1
#
_entry.id   AF-A0A9E3MRV8-F1
#
_cell.length_a   1.000
_cell.length_b   1.000
_cell.length_c   1.000
_cell.angle_alpha   90.00
_cell.angle_beta   90.00
_cell.angle_gamma   90.00
#
_symmetry.space_group_name_H-M   'P 1'
#
loop_
_entity.id
_entity.type
_entity.pdbx_description
1 polymer ?
#
loop_
_entity_poly.entity_id
_entity_poly.type
_entity_poly.pdbx_seq_one_letter_code
_entity_poly.pdbx_strand_id
1 'polypeptide(L)'
;MPEGHTIHRLAQDYAEACAGTKPRVTSPQGKFSDAAALLTGSELTHTEAHGKHLFLGFRDTDWVHIHLGLFGKVTFGATPAPPPTDTVRLRLANTTAYVDLRGPTTCALITP
;
A
#
# COMPACT_ATOMS: atom_id res chain seq x y z
N MET A 1 -6.44 -18.13 3.75
CA MET A 1 -5.36 -17.24 4.24
C MET A 1 -4.41 -17.06 3.06
N PRO A 2 -3.99 -15.85 2.68
CA PRO A 2 -2.96 -15.71 1.65
C PRO A 2 -1.70 -16.43 2.13
N GLU A 3 -1.27 -17.45 1.41
CA GLU A 3 -0.04 -18.18 1.67
C GLU A 3 1.17 -17.26 1.42
N GLY A 4 2.36 -17.57 1.96
CA GLY A 4 3.55 -16.70 1.87
C GLY A 4 3.89 -16.31 0.42
N HIS A 5 3.72 -17.22 -0.53
CA HIS A 5 3.89 -16.95 -1.97
C HIS A 5 2.98 -15.81 -2.48
N THR A 6 1.82 -15.61 -1.86
CA THR A 6 0.88 -14.54 -2.21
C THR A 6 1.41 -13.17 -1.80
N ILE A 7 2.08 -13.06 -0.65
CA ILE A 7 2.65 -11.79 -0.18
C ILE A 7 3.87 -11.40 -1.03
N HIS A 8 4.72 -12.35 -1.38
CA HIS A 8 5.83 -12.10 -2.32
C HIS A 8 5.34 -11.60 -3.67
N ARG A 9 4.30 -12.23 -4.23
CA ARG A 9 3.67 -11.75 -5.46
C ARG A 9 3.10 -10.35 -5.29
N LEU A 10 2.41 -10.07 -4.19
CA LEU A 10 1.89 -8.72 -3.93
C LEU A 10 3.02 -7.69 -3.86
N ALA A 11 4.15 -8.00 -3.22
CA ALA A 11 5.30 -7.09 -3.22
C ALA A 11 5.78 -6.77 -4.65
N GLN A 12 5.86 -7.78 -5.52
CA GLN A 12 6.17 -7.59 -6.94
C GLN A 12 5.11 -6.74 -7.65
N ASP A 13 3.82 -7.02 -7.45
CA ASP A 13 2.72 -6.26 -8.05
C ASP A 13 2.74 -4.78 -7.61
N TYR A 14 3.10 -4.49 -6.34
CA TYR A 14 3.30 -3.12 -5.85
C TYR A 14 4.52 -2.45 -6.50
N ALA A 15 5.63 -3.18 -6.68
CA ALA A 15 6.80 -2.65 -7.36
C ALA A 15 6.48 -2.28 -8.80
N GLU A 16 5.87 -3.19 -9.56
CA GLU A 16 5.48 -2.97 -10.96
C GLU A 16 4.53 -1.78 -11.10
N ALA A 17 3.57 -1.62 -10.18
CA ALA A 17 2.58 -0.56 -10.27
C ALA A 17 3.10 0.81 -9.79
N CYS A 18 4.01 0.87 -8.83
CA CYS A 18 4.28 2.10 -8.06
C CYS A 18 5.74 2.38 -7.73
N ALA A 19 6.68 1.42 -7.79
CA ALA A 19 8.07 1.69 -7.42
C ALA A 19 8.73 2.71 -8.38
N GLY A 20 9.59 3.57 -7.84
CA GLY A 20 10.21 4.68 -8.57
C GLY A 20 9.25 5.82 -8.92
N THR A 21 8.00 5.76 -8.44
CA THR A 21 7.01 6.83 -8.61
C THR A 21 6.76 7.55 -7.29
N LYS A 22 6.16 8.74 -7.38
CA LYS A 22 5.71 9.55 -6.23
C LYS A 22 4.18 9.47 -6.10
N PRO A 23 3.62 8.34 -5.65
CA PRO A 23 2.18 8.18 -5.63
C PRO A 23 1.52 9.17 -4.67
N ARG A 24 0.31 9.59 -5.02
CA ARG A 24 -0.62 10.17 -4.06
C ARG A 24 -1.05 9.07 -3.10
N VAL A 25 -0.83 9.31 -1.80
CA VAL A 25 -1.18 8.38 -0.73
C VAL A 25 -2.42 8.91 -0.01
N THR A 26 -3.44 8.08 0.16
CA THR A 26 -4.67 8.47 0.87
C THR A 26 -5.23 7.36 1.75
N SER A 27 -6.01 7.73 2.76
CA SER A 27 -6.79 6.80 3.59
C SER A 27 -8.27 7.21 3.60
N PRO A 28 -9.07 6.79 2.60
CA PRO A 28 -10.49 7.11 2.55
C PRO A 28 -11.28 6.72 3.81
N GLN A 29 -10.96 5.57 4.41
CA GLN A 29 -11.56 5.13 5.68
C GLN A 29 -11.08 5.92 6.91
N GLY A 30 -10.07 6.79 6.78
CA GLY A 30 -9.57 7.63 7.85
C GLY A 30 -8.52 7.01 8.76
N LYS A 31 -8.48 5.67 8.89
CA LYS A 31 -7.61 4.99 9.90
C LYS A 31 -6.10 5.09 9.65
N PHE A 32 -5.68 5.56 8.47
CA PHE A 32 -4.29 5.76 8.09
C PHE A 32 -4.05 7.19 7.57
N SER A 33 -4.95 8.14 7.86
CA SER A 33 -4.90 9.49 7.26
C SER A 33 -3.66 10.27 7.63
N ASP A 34 -3.25 10.26 8.90
CA ASP A 34 -2.08 11.02 9.36
C ASP A 34 -0.81 10.54 8.66
N ALA A 35 -0.60 9.22 8.63
CA ALA A 35 0.51 8.61 7.91
C ALA A 35 0.42 8.85 6.39
N ALA A 36 -0.76 8.76 5.79
CA ALA A 36 -0.95 9.05 4.37
C ALA A 36 -0.59 10.50 4.02
N ALA A 37 -0.91 11.46 4.89
CA ALA A 37 -0.56 12.87 4.71
C ALA A 37 0.95 13.10 4.75
N LEU A 38 1.69 12.33 5.56
CA LEU A 38 3.16 12.37 5.55
C LEU A 38 3.73 11.77 4.25
N LEU A 39 3.18 10.65 3.80
CA LEU A 39 3.75 9.88 2.69
C LEU A 39 3.37 10.40 1.30
N THR A 40 2.26 11.12 1.15
CA THR A 40 1.77 11.55 -0.17
C THR A 40 2.82 12.36 -0.93
N GLY A 41 3.13 11.95 -2.16
CA GLY A 41 4.16 12.58 -3.00
C GLY A 41 5.61 12.18 -2.65
N SER A 42 5.82 11.34 -1.64
CA SER A 42 7.12 10.68 -1.42
C SER A 42 7.29 9.52 -2.42
N GLU A 43 8.54 9.25 -2.81
CA GLU A 43 8.85 8.14 -3.70
C GLU A 43 8.74 6.80 -2.98
N LEU A 44 8.09 5.83 -3.63
CA LEU A 44 8.11 4.43 -3.21
C LEU A 44 9.40 3.78 -3.74
N THR A 45 10.36 3.54 -2.85
CA THR A 45 11.71 3.05 -3.18
C THR A 45 11.82 1.54 -3.08
N HIS A 46 11.08 0.92 -2.15
CA HIS A 46 11.18 -0.50 -1.87
C HIS A 46 9.81 -1.15 -1.65
N THR A 47 9.72 -2.44 -2.00
CA THR A 47 8.57 -3.28 -1.72
C THR A 47 9.08 -4.65 -1.31
N GLU A 48 8.84 -5.03 -0.07
CA GLU A 48 9.42 -6.24 0.51
C GLU A 48 8.35 -7.14 1.11
N ALA A 49 8.57 -8.45 1.00
CA ALA A 49 7.75 -9.46 1.61
C ALA A 49 8.60 -10.26 2.61
N HIS A 50 8.13 -10.31 3.85
CA HIS A 50 8.73 -11.08 4.93
C HIS A 50 7.67 -12.02 5.51
N GLY A 51 7.62 -13.25 5.00
CA GLY A 51 6.61 -14.24 5.38
C GLY A 51 5.19 -13.79 5.04
N LYS A 52 4.39 -13.43 6.05
CA LYS A 52 3.00 -12.95 5.90
C LYS A 52 2.87 -11.43 5.92
N HIS A 53 4.00 -10.73 5.94
CA HIS A 53 4.06 -9.29 6.09
C HIS A 53 4.59 -8.65 4.80
N LEU A 54 3.90 -7.59 4.37
CA LEU A 54 4.29 -6.75 3.25
C LEU A 54 4.80 -5.42 3.81
N PHE A 55 5.89 -4.91 3.26
CA PHE A 55 6.49 -3.64 3.62
C PHE A 55 6.64 -2.78 2.37
N LEU A 56 6.17 -1.54 2.43
CA LEU A 56 6.32 -0.55 1.38
C LEU A 56 7.23 0.56 1.90
N GLY A 57 8.44 0.65 1.35
CA GLY A 57 9.46 1.63 1.74
C GLY A 57 9.25 2.93 1.00
N PHE A 58 9.07 4.01 1.75
CA PHE A 58 9.01 5.37 1.26
C PHE A 58 10.21 6.14 1.80
N ARG A 59 10.85 6.94 0.94
CA ARG A 59 12.11 7.63 1.30
C ARG A 59 13.14 6.58 1.78
N ASP A 60 14.13 7.00 2.56
CA ASP A 60 15.17 6.09 3.05
C ASP A 60 14.79 5.33 4.34
N THR A 61 13.79 5.79 5.10
CA THR A 61 13.54 5.29 6.47
C THR A 61 12.08 5.02 6.84
N ASP A 62 11.11 5.46 6.04
CA ASP A 62 9.69 5.32 6.37
C ASP A 62 9.13 4.05 5.74
N TRP A 63 8.55 3.16 6.55
CA TRP A 63 8.00 1.88 6.07
C TRP A 63 6.53 1.72 6.40
N VAL A 64 5.70 1.43 5.39
CA VAL A 64 4.33 1.00 5.62
C VAL A 64 4.31 -0.51 5.80
N HIS A 65 3.96 -0.96 7.01
CA HIS A 65 3.75 -2.36 7.33
C HIS A 65 2.30 -2.77 7.08
N ILE A 66 2.12 -3.80 6.25
CA ILE A 66 0.83 -4.37 5.90
C ILE A 66 0.82 -5.86 6.29
N HIS A 67 -0.20 -6.24 7.05
CA HIS A 67 -0.55 -7.65 7.28
C HIS A 67 -2.02 -7.85 6.90
N LEU A 68 -2.28 -8.65 5.86
CA LEU A 68 -3.64 -8.84 5.35
C LEU A 68 -4.54 -9.59 6.34
N GLY A 69 -4.02 -10.65 6.95
CA GLY A 69 -4.80 -11.59 7.74
C GLY A 69 -5.92 -12.24 6.92
N LEU A 70 -7.08 -12.49 7.54
CA LEU A 70 -8.16 -13.27 6.94
C LEU A 70 -8.96 -12.50 5.88
N PHE A 71 -9.20 -11.20 6.11
CA PHE A 71 -10.10 -10.38 5.28
C PHE A 71 -9.36 -9.37 4.41
N GLY A 72 -8.05 -9.21 4.62
CA GLY A 72 -7.24 -8.25 3.89
C GLY A 72 -7.17 -8.60 2.41
N LYS A 73 -7.40 -7.59 1.56
CA LYS A 73 -7.29 -7.72 0.11
C LYS A 73 -6.73 -6.44 -0.51
N VAL A 74 -6.04 -6.63 -1.63
CA VAL A 74 -5.47 -5.57 -2.46
C VAL A 74 -6.12 -5.62 -3.83
N THR A 75 -6.43 -4.46 -4.40
CA THR A 75 -6.94 -4.33 -5.76
C THR A 75 -6.06 -3.36 -6.53
N PHE A 76 -5.57 -3.80 -7.68
CA PHE A 76 -4.79 -2.99 -8.62
C PHE A 76 -5.66 -2.59 -9.81
N GLY A 77 -5.38 -1.45 -10.41
CA GLY A 77 -6.00 -1.05 -11.67
C GLY A 77 -5.28 0.15 -12.31
N ALA A 78 -5.63 0.44 -13.56
CA ALA A 78 -5.11 1.60 -14.28
C ALA A 78 -5.80 2.90 -13.83
N THR A 79 -5.16 4.04 -14.08
CA THR A 79 -5.80 5.35 -13.95
C THR A 79 -6.66 5.72 -15.16
N PRO A 80 -7.73 6.51 -15.00
CA PRO A 80 -8.14 7.21 -13.77
C PRO A 80 -8.73 6.25 -12.73
N ALA A 81 -8.29 6.41 -11.47
CA ALA A 81 -8.80 5.58 -10.38
C ALA A 81 -10.29 5.88 -10.15
N PRO A 82 -11.15 4.86 -9.95
CA PRO A 82 -12.54 5.08 -9.59
C PRO A 82 -12.62 5.78 -8.22
N PRO A 83 -13.73 6.47 -7.89
CA PRO A 83 -13.93 7.04 -6.56
C PRO A 83 -13.66 5.99 -5.47
N PRO A 84 -12.86 6.31 -4.44
CA PRO A 84 -12.62 5.36 -3.36
C PRO A 84 -13.90 5.12 -2.57
N THR A 85 -14.04 3.91 -2.02
CA THR A 85 -15.10 3.60 -1.04
C THR A 85 -14.56 3.79 0.37
N ASP A 86 -15.46 4.00 1.34
CA ASP A 86 -15.10 4.20 2.76
C ASP A 86 -14.48 2.97 3.44
N THR A 87 -14.34 1.87 2.70
CA THR A 87 -13.66 0.64 3.16
C THR A 87 -12.16 0.62 2.85
N VAL A 88 -11.67 1.58 2.06
CA VAL A 88 -10.26 1.65 1.65
C VAL A 88 -9.42 2.19 2.81
N ARG A 89 -8.58 1.32 3.37
CA ARG A 89 -7.63 1.67 4.44
C ARG A 89 -6.48 2.52 3.91
N LEU A 90 -5.95 2.15 2.74
CA LEU A 90 -4.83 2.82 2.09
C LEU A 90 -5.05 2.75 0.57
N ARG A 91 -4.86 3.88 -0.12
CA ARG A 91 -4.77 3.98 -1.56
C ARG A 91 -3.45 4.61 -1.97
N LEU A 92 -2.75 3.97 -2.91
CA LEU A 92 -1.68 4.57 -3.71
C LEU A 92 -2.22 4.86 -5.11
N ALA A 93 -1.94 6.02 -5.67
CA ALA A 93 -2.30 6.36 -7.04
C ALA A 93 -1.23 7.24 -7.69
N ASN A 94 -0.78 6.87 -8.88
CA ASN A 94 0.14 7.67 -9.69
C ASN A 94 -0.51 7.99 -11.05
N THR A 95 0.29 8.32 -12.07
CA THR A 95 -0.23 8.69 -13.40
C THR A 95 -0.68 7.52 -14.26
N THR A 96 -0.36 6.28 -13.88
CA THR A 96 -0.64 5.08 -14.68
C THR A 96 -1.45 4.03 -13.93
N ALA A 97 -1.36 3.96 -12.60
CA ALA A 97 -1.97 2.92 -11.78
C ALA A 97 -2.53 3.45 -10.45
N TYR A 98 -3.43 2.66 -9.87
CA TYR A 98 -3.87 2.78 -8.49
C TYR A 98 -3.89 1.41 -7.79
N VAL A 99 -3.75 1.46 -6.47
CA VAL A 99 -3.79 0.30 -5.58
C VAL A 99 -4.66 0.62 -4.38
N ASP A 100 -5.64 -0.24 -4.09
CA ASP A 100 -6.51 -0.13 -2.91
C ASP A 100 -6.29 -1.30 -1.95
N LEU A 101 -5.92 -1.00 -0.71
CA LEU A 101 -5.89 -1.93 0.41
C LEU A 101 -7.19 -1.83 1.23
N ARG A 102 -7.84 -2.97 1.46
CA ARG A 102 -9.08 -3.07 2.26
C ARG A 102 -8.97 -4.17 3.31
N GLY A 103 -9.54 -3.91 4.49
CA GLY A 103 -9.66 -4.88 5.57
C GLY A 103 -8.35 -5.52 6.08
N PRO A 104 -7.17 -4.87 6.04
CA PRO A 104 -5.97 -5.50 6.58
C PRO A 104 -6.09 -5.64 8.10
N THR A 105 -5.41 -6.65 8.65
CA THR A 105 -5.19 -6.78 10.09
C THR A 105 -4.27 -5.67 10.59
N THR A 106 -3.23 -5.33 9.82
CA THR A 106 -2.29 -4.23 10.13
C THR A 106 -2.07 -3.36 8.90
N CYS A 107 -2.07 -2.04 9.11
CA CYS A 107 -1.61 -1.02 8.16
C CYS A 107 -1.05 0.12 9.01
N ALA A 108 0.26 0.15 9.21
CA ALA A 108 0.93 1.06 10.12
C ALA A 108 2.17 1.66 9.45
N LEU A 109 2.44 2.94 9.74
CA LEU A 109 3.70 3.57 9.38
C LEU A 109 4.70 3.29 10.50
N ILE A 110 5.86 2.79 10.12
CA ILE A 110 7.03 2.58 10.97
C ILE A 110 8.01 3.67 10.58
N THR A 111 8.29 4.57 11.51
CA THR A 111 9.37 5.55 11.42
C THR A 111 10.49 5.13 12.38
N PRO A 112 11.72 5.64 12.19
CA PRO A 112 12.78 5.55 13.19
C PRO A 112 12.35 6.08 14.57
#